data_AF-A0A9P6E9I1-F1
#
_entry.id   AF-A0A9P6E9I1-F1
#
_cell.length_a   1.000
_cell.length_b   1.000
_cell.length_c   1.000
_cell.angle_alpha   90.00
_cell.angle_beta   90.00
_cell.angle_gamma   90.00
#
_symmetry.space_group_name_H-M   'P 1'
#
loop_
_entity.id
_entity.type
_entity.pdbx_description
1 polymer ?
#
loop_
_entity_poly.entity_id
_entity_poly.type
_entity_poly.pdbx_seq_one_letter_code
_entity_poly.pdbx_strand_id
1 'polypeptide(L)'
;MLARLSIALALAATGLAQVVVPAGYRTATISTAWNDKFVLQPQAPIKSGSAVVLYSVNNHIEQQWYLKDGSTKVQLANTTLCLDAGSNHNNGNPLTVTTCSDTLASQKWQYNTDSQIVLDQTGTKLCADLYMGTLQNNTRIVIWNCIAGDKNHIWKTTNVTVPVVPPVTTPPPP
;
A
#
# COMPACT_ATOMS: atom_id res chain seq x y z
N MET A 1 -16.39 -2.02 64.64
CA MET A 1 -15.38 -2.45 63.65
C MET A 1 -16.08 -2.41 62.28
N LEU A 2 -15.99 -1.30 61.55
CA LEU A 2 -16.64 -1.17 60.23
C LEU A 2 -15.67 -1.65 59.14
N ALA A 3 -16.07 -2.68 58.39
CA ALA A 3 -15.33 -3.19 57.25
C ALA A 3 -15.47 -2.23 56.05
N ARG A 4 -14.34 -1.73 55.54
CA ARG A 4 -14.28 -0.92 54.32
C ARG A 4 -14.29 -1.85 53.11
N LEU A 5 -15.38 -1.84 52.35
CA LEU A 5 -15.47 -2.53 51.06
C LEU A 5 -14.82 -1.65 49.99
N SER A 6 -13.62 -2.00 49.55
CA SER A 6 -12.92 -1.33 48.45
C SER A 6 -13.40 -1.89 47.11
N ILE A 7 -14.15 -1.09 46.35
CA ILE A 7 -14.52 -1.40 44.96
C ILE A 7 -13.29 -1.13 44.09
N ALA A 8 -12.69 -2.18 43.52
CA ALA A 8 -11.68 -2.04 42.49
C ALA A 8 -12.35 -1.68 41.15
N LEU A 9 -12.13 -0.46 40.68
CA LEU A 9 -12.55 -0.01 39.36
C LEU A 9 -11.58 -0.56 38.32
N ALA A 10 -12.00 -1.53 37.53
CA ALA A 10 -11.21 -2.03 36.40
C ALA A 10 -11.17 -0.96 35.29
N LEU A 11 -10.01 -0.34 35.07
CA LEU A 11 -9.78 0.47 33.88
C LEU A 11 -9.65 -0.48 32.69
N ALA A 12 -10.67 -0.52 31.83
CA ALA A 12 -10.53 -1.11 30.50
C ALA A 12 -9.58 -0.22 29.68
N ALA A 13 -8.32 -0.63 29.56
CA ALA A 13 -7.41 -0.05 28.59
C ALA A 13 -7.92 -0.40 27.19
N THR A 14 -8.65 0.51 26.57
CA THR A 14 -8.91 0.47 25.13
C THR A 14 -7.57 0.62 24.42
N GLY A 15 -6.91 -0.50 24.18
CA GLY A 15 -5.71 -0.53 23.35
C GLY A 15 -6.07 0.04 21.98
N LEU A 16 -5.51 1.20 21.66
CA LEU A 16 -5.45 1.65 20.27
C LEU A 16 -4.75 0.52 19.51
N ALA A 17 -5.47 -0.15 18.61
CA ALA A 17 -4.88 -1.13 17.72
C ALA A 17 -3.73 -0.42 17.01
N GLN A 18 -2.50 -0.71 17.43
CA GLN A 18 -1.34 -0.07 16.84
C GLN A 18 -1.34 -0.46 15.38
N VAL A 19 -1.28 0.53 14.51
CA VAL A 19 -1.02 0.36 13.10
C VAL A 19 0.36 -0.28 12.99
N VAL A 20 0.41 -1.60 12.85
CA VAL A 20 1.68 -2.32 12.71
C VAL A 20 2.00 -2.39 11.22
N VAL A 21 3.01 -1.62 10.81
CA VAL A 21 3.65 -1.80 9.50
C VAL A 21 4.22 -3.23 9.47
N PRO A 22 3.90 -4.05 8.44
CA PRO A 22 4.40 -5.42 8.37
C PRO A 22 5.94 -5.48 8.47
N ALA A 23 6.48 -6.53 9.10
CA ALA A 23 7.91 -6.65 9.30
C ALA A 23 8.69 -6.55 7.97
N GLY A 24 9.67 -5.64 7.91
CA GLY A 24 10.49 -5.39 6.73
C GLY A 24 9.82 -4.52 5.65
N TYR A 25 8.58 -4.07 5.85
CA TYR A 25 7.93 -3.10 4.98
C TYR A 25 8.23 -1.67 5.46
N ARG A 26 8.13 -0.71 4.53
CA ARG A 26 8.13 0.72 4.81
C ARG A 26 6.78 1.33 4.41
N THR A 27 6.39 2.40 5.08
CA THR A 27 5.30 3.25 4.62
C THR A 27 5.84 4.29 3.64
N ALA A 28 5.27 4.36 2.44
CA ALA A 28 5.68 5.32 1.44
C ALA A 28 4.52 5.81 0.58
N THR A 29 4.66 7.01 0.01
CA THR A 29 3.91 7.40 -1.19
C THR A 29 4.61 6.84 -2.42
N ILE A 30 3.83 6.49 -3.45
CA ILE A 30 4.34 5.92 -4.71
C ILE A 30 4.04 6.93 -5.81
N SER A 31 5.05 7.66 -6.27
CA SER A 31 4.92 8.74 -7.25
C SER A 31 5.35 8.31 -8.66
N THR A 32 4.74 8.88 -9.68
CA THR A 32 5.20 8.67 -11.06
C THR A 32 6.58 9.30 -11.28
N ALA A 33 7.44 8.65 -12.06
CA ALA A 33 8.74 9.24 -12.45
C ALA A 33 8.62 10.51 -13.29
N TRP A 34 7.45 10.79 -13.87
CA TRP A 34 7.20 12.00 -14.65
C TRP A 34 7.12 13.26 -13.80
N ASN A 35 6.46 13.20 -12.65
CA ASN A 35 6.22 14.32 -11.74
C ASN A 35 5.85 13.78 -10.36
N ASP A 36 6.66 14.09 -9.35
CA ASP A 36 6.49 13.60 -7.98
C ASP A 36 5.26 14.18 -7.25
N LYS A 37 4.62 15.21 -7.83
CA LYS A 37 3.34 15.75 -7.35
C LYS A 37 2.15 14.84 -7.64
N PHE A 38 2.33 13.75 -8.38
CA PHE A 38 1.29 12.77 -8.68
C PHE A 38 1.66 11.40 -8.13
N VAL A 39 0.75 10.81 -7.36
CA VAL A 39 0.95 9.57 -6.61
C VAL A 39 -0.18 8.56 -6.87
N LEU A 40 0.10 7.30 -6.57
CA LEU A 40 -0.89 6.23 -6.62
C LEU A 40 -1.84 6.31 -5.43
N GLN A 41 -3.12 6.21 -5.72
CA GLN A 41 -4.16 5.98 -4.72
C GLN A 41 -5.31 5.13 -5.31
N PRO A 42 -6.10 4.44 -4.48
CA PRO A 42 -7.36 3.88 -4.94
C PRO A 42 -8.39 4.99 -5.22
N GLN A 43 -9.21 4.80 -6.24
CA GLN A 43 -10.32 5.71 -6.54
C GLN A 43 -11.39 5.63 -5.45
N ALA A 44 -11.84 6.79 -4.96
CA ALA A 44 -12.92 6.89 -4.00
C ALA A 44 -14.29 6.57 -4.64
N PRO A 45 -15.25 5.97 -3.90
CA PRO A 45 -15.10 5.44 -2.55
C PRO A 45 -14.19 4.20 -2.52
N ILE A 46 -13.32 4.11 -1.52
CA ILE A 46 -12.31 3.05 -1.42
C ILE A 46 -12.95 1.78 -0.89
N LYS A 47 -12.95 0.73 -1.71
CA LYS A 47 -13.43 -0.62 -1.37
C LYS A 47 -12.70 -1.66 -2.23
N SER A 48 -12.87 -2.94 -1.92
CA SER A 48 -12.41 -4.01 -2.81
C SER A 48 -13.00 -3.82 -4.22
N GLY A 49 -12.14 -3.89 -5.23
CA GLY A 49 -12.44 -3.61 -6.63
C GLY A 49 -12.27 -2.14 -7.06
N SER A 50 -11.96 -1.21 -6.16
CA SER A 50 -11.65 0.18 -6.54
C SER A 50 -10.41 0.20 -7.44
N ALA A 51 -10.48 0.88 -8.58
CA ALA A 51 -9.35 1.05 -9.49
C ALA A 51 -8.25 1.88 -8.82
N VAL A 52 -6.99 1.57 -9.10
CA VAL A 52 -5.86 2.40 -8.72
C VAL A 52 -5.66 3.48 -9.79
N VAL A 53 -5.50 4.71 -9.33
CA VAL A 53 -5.39 5.88 -10.18
C VAL A 53 -4.21 6.75 -9.75
N LEU A 54 -3.77 7.57 -10.69
CA LEU A 54 -2.90 8.70 -10.44
C LEU A 54 -3.71 9.85 -9.84
N TYR A 55 -3.19 10.49 -8.80
CA TYR A 55 -3.81 11.66 -8.18
C TYR A 55 -2.78 12.61 -7.61
N SER A 56 -3.11 13.89 -7.51
CA SER A 56 -2.23 14.89 -6.92
C SER A 56 -1.92 14.56 -5.47
N VAL A 57 -0.66 14.67 -5.06
CA VAL A 57 -0.26 14.42 -3.68
C VAL A 57 -0.99 15.37 -2.73
N ASN A 58 -1.59 14.82 -1.69
CA ASN A 58 -2.37 15.54 -0.70
C ASN A 58 -2.04 15.10 0.75
N ASN A 59 -1.12 14.15 0.92
CA ASN A 59 -0.68 13.60 2.23
C ASN A 59 -1.76 12.86 3.02
N HIS A 60 -2.88 12.48 2.39
CA HIS A 60 -3.89 11.66 3.03
C HIS A 60 -3.49 10.18 3.08
N ILE A 61 -4.14 9.42 3.96
CA ILE A 61 -3.79 8.02 4.23
C ILE A 61 -4.00 7.11 3.01
N GLU A 62 -4.94 7.44 2.13
CA GLU A 62 -5.20 6.71 0.89
C GLU A 62 -4.06 6.78 -0.14
N GLN A 63 -3.07 7.64 0.08
CA GLN A 63 -1.86 7.75 -0.75
C GLN A 63 -0.65 7.01 -0.14
N GLN A 64 -0.83 6.40 1.03
CA GLN A 64 0.23 5.71 1.75
C GLN A 64 0.12 4.21 1.54
N TRP A 65 1.25 3.60 1.19
CA TRP A 65 1.36 2.18 0.89
C TRP A 65 2.45 1.55 1.73
N TYR A 66 2.21 0.32 2.17
CA TYR A 66 3.25 -0.57 2.65
C TYR A 66 3.83 -1.36 1.48
N LEU A 67 5.14 -1.26 1.31
CA LEU A 67 5.89 -2.09 0.38
C LEU A 67 7.33 -2.27 0.87
N LYS A 68 8.06 -3.19 0.26
CA LYS A 68 9.50 -3.38 0.45
C LYS A 68 10.18 -3.61 -0.90
N ASP A 69 11.50 -3.51 -0.92
CA ASP A 69 12.29 -3.81 -2.12
C ASP A 69 12.34 -5.32 -2.38
N GLY A 70 12.45 -5.71 -3.65
CA GLY A 70 12.33 -7.09 -4.08
C GLY A 70 10.90 -7.62 -3.95
N SER A 71 10.75 -8.86 -3.48
CA SER A 71 9.43 -9.52 -3.39
C SER A 71 8.56 -8.82 -2.36
N THR A 72 7.42 -8.30 -2.79
CA THR A 72 6.55 -7.47 -1.97
C THR A 72 5.08 -7.72 -2.28
N LYS A 73 4.24 -7.41 -1.30
CA LYS A 73 2.86 -7.01 -1.53
C LYS A 73 2.81 -5.48 -1.54
N VAL A 74 1.88 -4.87 -2.25
CA VAL A 74 1.68 -3.41 -2.19
C VAL A 74 0.36 -3.18 -1.47
N GLN A 75 0.41 -2.97 -0.16
CA GLN A 75 -0.75 -2.88 0.71
C GLN A 75 -1.09 -1.41 0.98
N LEU A 76 -2.36 -1.05 0.88
CA LEU A 76 -2.82 0.28 1.26
C LEU A 76 -2.74 0.42 2.79
N ALA A 77 -2.03 1.44 3.27
CA ALA A 77 -1.72 1.61 4.68
C ALA A 77 -3.00 1.62 5.54
N ASN A 78 -2.93 1.02 6.72
CA ASN A 78 -4.02 0.93 7.70
C ASN A 78 -5.28 0.22 7.19
N THR A 79 -5.19 -0.56 6.12
CA THR A 79 -6.31 -1.34 5.58
C THR A 79 -5.91 -2.78 5.31
N THR A 80 -6.88 -3.61 4.96
CA THR A 80 -6.67 -4.98 4.45
C THR A 80 -6.70 -5.03 2.92
N LEU A 81 -6.49 -3.90 2.23
CA LEU A 81 -6.56 -3.81 0.77
C LEU A 81 -5.17 -3.77 0.15
N CYS A 82 -4.98 -4.51 -0.94
CA CYS A 82 -3.72 -4.68 -1.64
C CYS A 82 -3.89 -4.47 -3.15
N LEU A 83 -2.86 -3.94 -3.80
CA LEU A 83 -2.77 -3.82 -5.25
C LEU A 83 -2.91 -5.18 -5.91
N ASP A 84 -3.84 -5.28 -6.85
CA ASP A 84 -4.24 -6.51 -7.49
C ASP A 84 -4.34 -6.32 -9.01
N ALA A 85 -3.69 -7.24 -9.75
CA ALA A 85 -3.68 -7.26 -11.22
C ALA A 85 -4.92 -7.93 -11.85
N GLY A 86 -5.84 -8.44 -11.05
CA GLY A 86 -6.97 -9.24 -11.50
C GLY A 86 -6.55 -10.61 -12.05
N SER A 87 -7.49 -11.29 -12.71
CA SER A 87 -7.25 -12.56 -13.39
C SER A 87 -6.94 -12.39 -14.89
N ASN A 88 -7.22 -11.22 -15.46
CA ASN A 88 -7.00 -10.92 -16.87
C ASN A 88 -5.83 -9.95 -17.02
N HIS A 89 -4.75 -10.44 -17.60
CA HIS A 89 -3.46 -9.74 -17.70
C HIS A 89 -3.20 -9.09 -19.07
N ASN A 90 -4.26 -8.78 -19.82
CA ASN A 90 -4.11 -8.02 -21.07
C ASN A 90 -3.68 -6.58 -20.79
N ASN A 91 -2.82 -6.05 -21.66
CA ASN A 91 -2.39 -4.65 -21.64
C ASN A 91 -3.60 -3.70 -21.54
N GLY A 92 -3.55 -2.78 -20.59
CA GLY A 92 -4.57 -1.76 -20.38
C GLY A 92 -5.67 -2.15 -19.40
N ASN A 93 -5.69 -3.40 -18.90
CA ASN A 93 -6.60 -3.76 -17.83
C ASN A 93 -6.23 -3.01 -16.54
N PRO A 94 -7.21 -2.46 -15.80
CA PRO A 94 -6.94 -1.65 -14.63
C PRO A 94 -6.37 -2.50 -13.49
N LEU A 95 -5.37 -1.95 -12.80
CA LEU A 95 -5.04 -2.43 -11.46
C LEU A 95 -6.12 -1.96 -10.49
N THR A 96 -6.44 -2.80 -9.52
CA THR A 96 -7.43 -2.51 -8.48
C THR A 96 -6.82 -2.71 -7.11
N VAL A 97 -7.56 -2.35 -6.07
CA VAL A 97 -7.30 -2.85 -4.72
C VAL A 97 -8.31 -3.92 -4.34
N THR A 98 -7.86 -5.02 -3.76
CA THR A 98 -8.74 -6.08 -3.23
C THR A 98 -8.23 -6.57 -1.89
N THR A 99 -9.02 -7.36 -1.14
CA THR A 99 -8.56 -7.91 0.14
C THR A 99 -7.23 -8.63 -0.03
N CYS A 100 -6.25 -8.27 0.80
CA CYS A 100 -4.92 -8.84 0.77
C CYS A 100 -4.98 -10.36 0.98
N SER A 101 -4.29 -11.10 0.12
CA SER A 101 -4.15 -12.55 0.19
C SER A 101 -2.69 -12.95 -0.02
N ASP A 102 -2.21 -13.94 0.71
CA ASP A 102 -0.86 -14.49 0.53
C ASP A 102 -0.81 -15.55 -0.58
N THR A 103 -1.97 -16.05 -1.01
CA THR A 103 -2.10 -17.12 -2.01
C THR A 103 -2.40 -16.59 -3.41
N LEU A 104 -2.94 -15.37 -3.55
CA LEU A 104 -3.26 -14.79 -4.86
C LEU A 104 -1.99 -14.32 -5.58
N ALA A 105 -1.69 -14.93 -6.73
CA ALA A 105 -0.58 -14.53 -7.58
C ALA A 105 -0.74 -13.10 -8.15
N SER A 106 -1.98 -12.64 -8.35
CA SER A 106 -2.32 -11.28 -8.81
C SER A 106 -1.88 -10.17 -7.86
N GLN A 107 -1.50 -10.51 -6.62
CA GLN A 107 -1.05 -9.56 -5.58
C GLN A 107 0.43 -9.75 -5.20
N LYS A 108 1.15 -10.63 -5.90
CA LYS A 108 2.58 -10.84 -5.68
C LYS A 108 3.34 -9.94 -6.64
N TRP A 109 4.10 -9.01 -6.09
CA TRP A 109 4.82 -8.01 -6.86
C TRP A 109 6.32 -8.08 -6.55
N GLN A 110 7.12 -7.54 -7.44
CA GLN A 110 8.53 -7.25 -7.25
C GLN A 110 8.70 -5.74 -7.42
N TYR A 111 9.16 -5.06 -6.38
CA TYR A 111 9.63 -3.68 -6.51
C TYR A 111 11.14 -3.72 -6.78
N ASN A 112 11.51 -3.56 -8.05
CA ASN A 112 12.87 -3.83 -8.52
C ASN A 112 13.79 -2.59 -8.41
N THR A 113 15.07 -2.77 -8.73
CA THR A 113 16.08 -1.70 -8.70
C THR A 113 15.85 -0.60 -9.74
N ASP A 114 15.07 -0.89 -10.79
CA ASP A 114 14.64 0.08 -11.80
C ASP A 114 13.39 0.88 -11.35
N SER A 115 12.99 0.72 -10.08
CA SER A 115 11.80 1.34 -9.48
C SER A 115 10.51 0.96 -10.19
N GLN A 116 10.42 -0.26 -10.72
CA GLN A 116 9.20 -0.80 -11.34
C GLN A 116 8.46 -1.68 -10.33
N ILE A 117 7.12 -1.67 -10.41
CA ILE A 117 6.24 -2.60 -9.70
C ILE A 117 5.86 -3.69 -10.71
N VAL A 118 6.54 -4.83 -10.64
CA VAL A 118 6.45 -5.93 -11.61
C VAL A 118 5.65 -7.08 -11.01
N LEU A 119 4.68 -7.62 -11.74
CA LEU A 119 3.91 -8.77 -11.29
C LEU A 119 4.83 -10.00 -11.22
N ASP A 120 4.85 -10.67 -10.06
CA ASP A 120 5.67 -11.84 -9.80
C ASP A 120 5.02 -13.09 -10.41
N GLN A 121 5.23 -13.24 -11.71
CA GLN A 121 4.74 -14.37 -12.49
C GLN A 121 5.81 -14.93 -13.43
N THR A 122 5.52 -16.14 -13.91
CA THR A 122 6.26 -16.79 -15.00
C THR A 122 5.82 -16.21 -16.36
N GLY A 123 6.67 -16.31 -17.37
CA GLY A 123 6.39 -15.77 -18.70
C GLY A 123 6.60 -14.26 -18.81
N THR A 124 5.75 -13.60 -19.61
CA THR A 124 5.86 -12.17 -19.91
C THR A 124 5.80 -11.33 -18.63
N LYS A 125 6.78 -10.44 -18.47
CA LYS A 125 6.81 -9.51 -17.34
C LYS A 125 5.79 -8.42 -17.54
N LEU A 126 4.97 -8.21 -16.52
CA LEU A 126 3.93 -7.19 -16.51
C LEU A 126 4.21 -6.18 -15.41
N CYS A 127 4.03 -4.91 -15.72
CA CYS A 127 4.35 -3.77 -14.89
C CYS A 127 3.07 -2.99 -14.59
N ALA A 128 3.03 -2.37 -13.41
CA ALA A 128 2.11 -1.26 -13.19
C ALA A 128 2.51 -0.10 -14.12
N ASP A 129 1.55 0.36 -14.93
CA ASP A 129 1.76 1.35 -15.98
C ASP A 129 0.85 2.56 -15.78
N LEU A 130 1.43 3.76 -15.93
CA LEU A 130 0.66 4.98 -16.07
C LEU A 130 0.01 5.02 -17.46
N TYR A 131 -1.30 4.80 -17.52
CA TYR A 131 -2.01 4.65 -18.78
C TYR A 131 -1.74 5.81 -19.74
N MET A 132 -1.12 5.49 -20.87
CA MET A 132 -0.76 6.43 -21.94
C MET A 132 0.11 7.61 -21.46
N GLY A 133 0.81 7.50 -20.33
CA GLY A 133 1.63 8.58 -19.77
C GLY A 133 0.84 9.83 -19.36
N THR A 134 -0.47 9.72 -19.15
CA THR A 134 -1.34 10.90 -18.95
C THR A 134 -1.27 11.42 -17.50
N LEU A 135 -0.66 12.59 -17.30
CA LEU A 135 -0.56 13.25 -15.99
C LEU A 135 -1.82 14.06 -15.64
N GLN A 136 -2.88 13.35 -15.25
CA GLN A 136 -4.11 13.94 -14.76
C GLN A 136 -4.65 13.16 -13.56
N ASN A 137 -5.35 13.85 -12.66
CA ASN A 137 -6.08 13.19 -11.59
C ASN A 137 -7.10 12.20 -12.19
N ASN A 138 -7.15 11.00 -11.62
CA ASN A 138 -7.98 9.88 -12.05
C ASN A 138 -7.51 9.17 -13.34
N THR A 139 -6.31 9.48 -13.87
CA THR A 139 -5.67 8.58 -14.85
C THR A 139 -5.51 7.20 -14.22
N ARG A 140 -5.95 6.14 -14.91
CA ARG A 140 -5.85 4.79 -14.39
C ARG A 140 -4.42 4.30 -14.39
N ILE A 141 -4.11 3.48 -13.40
CA ILE A 141 -2.95 2.60 -13.46
C ILE A 141 -3.41 1.25 -13.99
N VAL A 142 -2.68 0.74 -14.97
CA VAL A 142 -3.04 -0.49 -15.67
C VAL A 142 -1.92 -1.51 -15.55
N ILE A 143 -2.24 -2.77 -15.84
CA ILE A 143 -1.25 -3.78 -16.12
C ILE A 143 -0.81 -3.63 -17.58
N TRP A 144 0.50 -3.69 -17.82
CA TRP A 144 1.06 -3.64 -19.17
C TRP A 144 2.33 -4.46 -19.28
N ASN A 145 2.66 -4.97 -20.46
CA ASN A 145 3.96 -5.57 -20.72
C ASN A 145 5.08 -4.62 -20.32
N CYS A 146 5.99 -5.08 -19.47
CA CYS A 146 7.13 -4.27 -19.06
C CYS A 146 7.98 -3.91 -20.29
N ILE A 147 8.20 -2.60 -20.47
CA ILE A 147 9.08 -2.06 -21.51
C ILE A 147 10.27 -1.40 -20.81
N ALA A 148 11.48 -1.84 -21.18
CA ALA A 148 12.71 -1.32 -20.59
C ALA A 148 12.87 0.18 -20.91
N GLY A 149 13.15 0.97 -19.87
CA GLY A 149 13.31 2.42 -19.99
C GLY A 149 12.01 3.21 -20.20
N ASP A 150 10.85 2.55 -20.26
CA ASP A 150 9.57 3.25 -20.34
C ASP A 150 9.23 3.89 -18.99
N LYS A 151 9.16 5.22 -19.01
CA LYS A 151 8.93 6.04 -17.83
C LYS A 151 7.53 5.86 -17.23
N ASN A 152 6.56 5.33 -17.98
CA ASN A 152 5.22 5.00 -17.48
C ASN A 152 5.24 3.84 -16.47
N HIS A 153 6.29 3.01 -16.50
CA HIS A 153 6.48 1.87 -15.59
C HIS A 153 7.31 2.21 -14.34
N ILE A 154 7.83 3.43 -14.22
CA ILE A 154 8.77 3.82 -13.17
C ILE A 154 8.04 4.59 -12.06
N TRP A 155 8.15 4.07 -10.85
CA TRP A 155 7.44 4.51 -9.66
C TRP A 155 8.42 4.81 -8.52
N LYS A 156 8.59 6.09 -8.17
CA LYS A 156 9.48 6.50 -7.08
C LYS A 156 8.76 6.43 -5.74
N THR A 157 9.39 5.81 -4.74
CA THR A 157 8.85 5.76 -3.39
C THR A 157 9.46 6.82 -2.49
N THR A 158 8.64 7.57 -1.77
CA THR A 158 9.08 8.51 -0.73
C THR A 158 8.56 8.04 0.62
N ASN A 159 9.47 7.79 1.57
CA ASN A 159 9.10 7.31 2.89
C ASN A 159 8.23 8.35 3.61
N VAL A 160 7.11 7.89 4.15
CA VAL A 160 6.27 8.68 5.05
C VAL A 160 6.77 8.41 6.46
N THR A 161 7.34 9.41 7.11
CA THR A 161 7.74 9.31 8.52
C THR A 161 6.48 9.24 9.37
N VAL A 162 6.07 8.03 9.75
CA VAL A 162 5.09 7.85 10.82
C VAL A 162 5.79 8.23 12.12
N PRO A 163 5.22 9.11 12.98
CA PRO A 163 5.74 9.30 14.32
C PRO A 163 5.72 7.94 15.02
N VAL A 164 6.90 7.36 15.27
CA VAL A 164 6.99 6.12 16.04
C VAL A 164 6.53 6.46 17.45
N VAL A 165 5.30 6.08 17.81
CA VAL A 165 4.93 6.01 19.22
C VAL A 165 5.77 4.89 19.81
N PRO A 166 6.70 5.16 20.75
CA PRO A 166 7.51 4.12 21.34
C PRO A 166 6.60 3.03 21.94
N PRO A 167 7.00 1.75 21.87
CA PRO A 167 6.23 0.68 22.50
C PRO A 167 6.04 1.03 23.98
N VAL A 168 4.78 1.04 24.43
CA VAL A 168 4.45 1.21 25.84
C VAL A 168 4.98 -0.03 26.56
N THR A 169 6.14 0.08 27.19
CA THR A 169 6.65 -0.96 28.07
C THR A 169 5.78 -0.96 29.32
N THR A 170 4.83 -1.88 29.40
CA THR A 170 4.13 -2.13 30.65
C THR A 170 5.12 -2.71 31.65
N PRO A 171 5.26 -2.15 32.87
CA PRO A 171 6.12 -2.72 33.89
C PRO A 171 5.64 -4.13 34.28
N PRO A 172 6.56 -5.04 34.67
CA PRO A 172 6.17 -6.36 35.14
C PRO A 172 5.26 -6.25 36.38
N PRO A 173 4.27 -7.15 36.52
CA PRO A 173 3.40 -7.17 37.70
C PRO A 173 4.22 -7.44 38.98
N PRO A 174 3.74 -6.97 40.14
CA PRO A 174 4.42 -7.11 41.43
C PRO A 174 4.54 -8.57 41.90
#